data_AF-A0A526WHH5-F1
#
_entry.id   AF-A0A526WHH5-F1
#
_cell.length_a   1.000
_cell.length_b   1.000
_cell.length_c   1.000
_cell.angle_alpha   90.00
_cell.angle_beta   90.00
_cell.angle_gamma   90.00
#
_symmetry.space_group_name_H-M   'P 1'
#
loop_
_entity.id
_entity.type
_entity.pdbx_description
1 polymer ?
#
loop_
_entity_poly.entity_id
_entity_poly.type
_entity_poly.pdbx_seq_one_letter_code
_entity_poly.pdbx_strand_id
1 'polypeptide(L)' 'MVVKYVTVERHIPDPLKRPPPSAWSKPGGPAVTADFIERGDVNEAGLRVCTAQVNKIIEWDRQ' A
#
# COMPACT_ATOMS: atom_id res chain seq x y z
N MET A 1 -32.23 14.40 31.36
CA MET A 1 -31.32 13.35 30.86
C MET A 1 -30.26 14.03 30.02
N VAL A 2 -28.98 14.01 30.42
CA VAL A 2 -27.88 14.62 29.64
C VAL A 2 -27.27 13.53 28.78
N VAL A 3 -27.37 13.67 27.45
CA VAL A 3 -26.75 12.75 26.50
C VAL A 3 -25.35 13.27 26.21
N LYS A 4 -24.33 12.52 26.61
CA LYS A 4 -22.93 12.83 26.32
C LYS A 4 -22.51 12.07 25.07
N TYR A 5 -22.24 12.80 23.99
CA TYR A 5 -21.68 12.23 22.77
C TYR A 5 -20.17 12.10 22.93
N VAL A 6 -19.63 10.92 22.64
CA VAL A 6 -18.20 10.64 22.64
C VAL A 6 -17.84 10.20 21.23
N THR A 7 -16.91 10.91 20.59
CA THR A 7 -16.35 10.48 19.31
C THR A 7 -15.40 9.33 19.58
N VAL A 8 -15.72 8.14 19.07
CA VAL A 8 -14.81 7.01 19.10
C VAL A 8 -13.98 7.08 17.81
N GLU A 9 -12.74 7.53 17.91
CA GLU A 9 -11.78 7.40 16.81
C GLU A 9 -11.50 5.92 16.58
N ARG A 10 -11.94 5.43 15.42
CA ARG A 10 -11.72 4.05 14.99
C ARG A 10 -10.58 4.03 14.00
N HIS A 11 -9.42 3.60 14.45
CA HIS A 11 -8.32 3.30 13.53
C HIS A 11 -8.56 1.97 12.82
N ILE A 12 -8.08 1.90 11.59
CA ILE A 12 -8.07 0.69 10.78
C ILE A 12 -7.06 -0.29 11.42
N PRO A 13 -7.40 -1.58 11.59
CA PRO A 13 -6.46 -2.59 12.05
C PRO A 13 -5.20 -2.67 11.18
N ASP A 14 -4.03 -2.78 11.81
CA ASP A 14 -2.72 -2.82 11.11
C ASP A 14 -2.61 -3.87 10.00
N PRO A 15 -3.18 -5.09 10.12
CA PRO A 15 -3.15 -6.06 9.03
C PRO A 15 -3.80 -5.57 7.73
N LEU A 16 -4.80 -4.68 7.83
CA LEU A 16 -5.52 -4.11 6.68
C LEU A 16 -4.80 -2.89 6.07
N LYS A 17 -3.79 -2.35 6.77
CA LYS A 17 -2.94 -1.24 6.33
C LYS A 17 -1.58 -1.70 5.81
N ARG A 18 -1.34 -3.01 5.70
CA ARG A 18 -0.04 -3.53 5.26
C ARG A 18 0.27 -2.98 3.86
N PRO A 19 1.42 -2.34 3.65
CA PRO A 19 1.79 -1.83 2.33
C PRO A 19 1.99 -3.00 1.36
N PRO A 20 1.64 -2.82 0.07
CA PRO A 20 1.97 -3.79 -0.96
C PRO A 20 3.50 -3.99 -1.08
N PRO A 21 3.95 -5.08 -1.70
CA PRO A 21 5.35 -5.28 -2.03
C PRO A 21 5.92 -4.09 -2.82
N SER A 22 7.19 -3.77 -2.60
CA SER A 22 7.86 -2.72 -3.37
C SER A 22 7.97 -3.10 -4.84
N ALA A 23 7.85 -2.09 -5.71
CA ALA A 23 8.18 -2.21 -7.12
C ALA A 23 9.61 -2.77 -7.28
N TRP A 24 9.78 -3.75 -8.16
CA TRP A 24 11.10 -4.29 -8.47
C TRP A 24 11.91 -3.22 -9.21
N SER A 25 13.18 -3.06 -8.85
CA SER A 25 14.06 -2.07 -9.43
C SER A 25 15.49 -2.58 -9.52
N LYS A 26 16.12 -2.32 -10.65
CA LYS A 26 17.53 -2.58 -10.92
C LYS A 26 18.10 -1.41 -11.73
N PRO A 27 19.31 -0.92 -11.43
CA PRO A 27 19.95 0.11 -12.24
C PRO A 27 20.03 -0.32 -13.71
N GLY A 28 19.52 0.51 -14.62
CA GLY A 28 19.47 0.20 -16.05
C GLY A 28 18.29 -0.69 -16.48
N GLY A 29 17.42 -1.11 -15.56
CA GLY A 29 16.27 -1.96 -15.85
C GLY A 29 16.62 -3.44 -15.99
N PRO A 30 15.66 -4.28 -16.43
CA PRO A 30 15.91 -5.70 -16.65
C PRO A 30 16.82 -5.91 -17.87
N ALA A 31 17.89 -6.67 -17.69
CA ALA A 31 18.92 -6.93 -18.70
C ALA A 31 19.05 -8.41 -19.06
N VAL A 32 18.73 -9.32 -18.14
CA VAL A 32 18.77 -10.77 -18.37
C VAL A 32 17.41 -11.41 -18.11
N THR A 33 17.16 -12.60 -18.65
CA THR A 33 15.89 -13.33 -18.46
C THR A 33 15.55 -13.53 -16.97
N ALA A 34 16.55 -13.77 -16.12
CA ALA A 34 16.36 -13.88 -14.69
C ALA A 34 15.77 -12.61 -14.06
N ASP A 35 16.11 -11.42 -14.57
CA ASP A 35 15.56 -10.15 -14.07
C ASP A 35 14.04 -10.07 -14.29
N PHE A 36 13.54 -10.63 -15.39
CA PHE A 36 12.09 -10.67 -15.67
C PHE A 36 11.37 -11.69 -14.79
N ILE A 37 12.02 -12.81 -14.46
CA ILE A 37 11.48 -13.82 -13.54
C ILE A 37 11.42 -13.24 -12.12
N GLU A 38 12.50 -12.60 -11.66
CA GLU A 38 12.57 -11.96 -10.35
C GLU A 38 11.62 -10.76 -10.21
N ARG A 39 11.52 -9.94 -11.26
CA ARG A 39 10.53 -8.87 -11.33
C ARG A 39 9.12 -9.41 -11.25
N GLY A 40 8.85 -10.53 -11.92
CA GLY A 40 7.49 -11.05 -12.09
C GLY A 40 6.52 -9.95 -12.53
N ASP A 41 5.36 -9.93 -11.88
CA ASP A 41 4.25 -8.97 -12.09
C ASP A 41 4.29 -7.77 -11.12
N VAL A 42 5.36 -7.64 -10.31
CA VAL A 42 5.42 -6.61 -9.24
C VAL A 42 5.70 -5.19 -9.75
N ASN A 43 5.45 -4.90 -11.02
CA ASN A 43 5.70 -3.60 -11.64
C ASN A 43 4.58 -3.09 -12.55
N GLU A 44 3.46 -3.81 -12.60
CA GLU A 44 2.33 -3.41 -13.43
C GLU A 44 1.52 -2.26 -12.82
N ALA A 45 0.64 -1.69 -13.66
CA ALA A 45 -0.26 -0.61 -13.26
C ALA A 45 -1.08 -0.95 -12.00
N GLY A 46 -1.44 -2.23 -11.83
CA GLY A 46 -2.17 -2.73 -10.65
C GLY A 46 -1.46 -2.46 -9.33
N LEU A 47 -0.16 -2.76 -9.24
CA LEU A 47 0.61 -2.53 -8.01
C LEU A 47 0.73 -1.04 -7.69
N ARG A 48 0.91 -0.20 -8.72
CA ARG A 48 1.00 1.26 -8.55
C ARG A 48 -0.31 1.85 -8.01
N VAL A 49 -1.44 1.42 -8.58
CA VAL A 49 -2.77 1.84 -8.11
C VAL A 49 -3.03 1.35 -6.69
N CYS A 50 -2.76 0.08 -6.40
CA CYS A 50 -2.93 -0.49 -5.07
C CYS A 50 -2.08 0.24 -4.03
N THR A 51 -0.81 0.51 -4.34
CA THR A 51 0.09 1.28 -3.48
C THR A 51 -0.45 2.68 -3.20
N ALA A 52 -0.92 3.38 -4.23
CA ALA A 52 -1.49 4.72 -4.08
C ALA A 52 -2.74 4.71 -3.20
N GLN A 53 -3.62 3.72 -3.37
CA GLN A 53 -4.84 3.58 -2.57
C GLN A 53 -4.53 3.28 -1.10
N VAL A 54 -3.67 2.31 -0.82
CA VAL A 54 -3.27 1.95 0.55
C VAL A 54 -2.60 3.14 1.25
N ASN A 55 -1.73 3.87 0.55
CA ASN A 55 -1.09 5.06 1.12
C ASN A 55 -2.11 6.14 1.49
N LYS A 56 -3.13 6.37 0.65
CA LYS A 56 -4.21 7.32 0.95
C LYS A 56 -5.06 6.89 2.14
N ILE A 57 -5.34 5.60 2.27
CA ILE A 57 -6.05 5.03 3.41
C ILE A 57 -5.24 5.20 4.71
N ILE A 58 -3.94 4.93 4.67
CA ILE A 58 -3.04 5.12 5.82
C ILE A 58 -2.94 6.61 6.20
N GLU A 59 -2.87 7.50 5.21
CA GLU A 59 -2.86 8.95 5.44
C GLU A 59 -4.15 9.44 6.09
N TRP A 60 -5.30 8.92 5.65
CA TRP A 60 -6.60 9.21 6.24
C TRP A 60 -6.73 8.67 7.67
N ASP A 61 -6.26 7.44 7.93
CA ASP A 61 -6.32 6.80 9.25
C ASP A 61 -5.48 7.51 10.33
N ARG A 62 -4.55 8.39 9.93
CA ARG A 62 -3.72 9.21 10.82
C ARG A 62 -4.38 10.53 11.23
N GLN A 63 -5.48 10.92 10.58
CA GLN A 63 -6.24 12.14 10.87
C GLN A 63 -7.26 11.88 11.98
#